data_AF-A0A4V2QYQ6-F1
#
_entry.id   AF-A0A4V2QYQ6-F1
#
_cell.length_a   1.000
_cell.length_b   1.000
_cell.length_c   1.000
_cell.angle_alpha   90.00
_cell.angle_beta   90.00
_cell.angle_gamma   90.00
#
_symmetry.space_group_name_H-M   'P 1'
#
loop_
_entity.id
_entity.type
_entity.pdbx_description
1 polymer ?
#
loop_
_entity_poly.entity_id
_entity_poly.type
_entity_poly.pdbx_seq_one_letter_code
_entity_poly.pdbx_strand_id
1 'polypeptide(L)'
;MGVACDAPVFTADAALSRYTSSEWAEREFCGTCGSSLFWTARDGSYRVVSAQSLDDATGVTFETQIFVDEKPSYYAFADSTTMMTGAEVFAAFTSNAGAEKRD
;
A
#
# COMPACT_ATOMS: atom_id res chain seq x y z
N MET A 1 3.69 -2.24 6.55
CA MET A 1 3.94 -0.78 6.50
C MET A 1 4.44 -0.46 5.10
N GLY A 2 4.10 0.68 4.53
CA GLY A 2 4.55 1.02 3.19
C GLY A 2 4.90 2.49 3.07
N VAL A 3 5.73 2.81 2.09
CA VAL A 3 6.21 4.15 1.77
C VAL A 3 5.69 4.53 0.39
N ALA A 4 4.99 5.65 0.29
CA ALA A 4 4.54 6.17 -0.99
C ALA A 4 5.75 6.46 -1.90
N CYS A 5 5.67 6.09 -3.17
CA CYS A 5 6.75 6.28 -4.13
C CYS A 5 6.15 6.57 -5.51
N ASP A 6 6.38 7.77 -6.03
CA ASP A 6 5.77 8.21 -7.29
C ASP A 6 6.40 7.51 -8.50
N ALA A 7 7.73 7.47 -8.58
CA ALA A 7 8.46 6.98 -9.75
C ALA A 7 9.67 6.13 -9.36
N PRO A 8 9.49 4.84 -9.02
CA PRO A 8 10.62 3.97 -8.72
C PRO A 8 11.44 3.69 -9.98
N VAL A 9 12.76 3.67 -9.83
CA VAL A 9 13.69 3.21 -10.87
C VAL A 9 14.14 1.80 -10.53
N PHE A 10 13.87 0.86 -11.43
CA PHE A 10 14.30 -0.53 -11.28
C PHE A 10 15.65 -0.74 -11.95
N THR A 11 16.64 -1.18 -11.17
CA THR A 11 17.93 -1.65 -11.72
C THR A 11 17.84 -3.10 -12.21
N ALA A 12 16.89 -3.87 -11.68
CA ALA A 12 16.51 -5.20 -12.13
C ALA A 12 15.06 -5.50 -11.70
N ASP A 13 14.27 -6.08 -12.60
CA ASP A 13 12.85 -6.41 -12.38
C ASP A 13 12.48 -7.83 -12.87
N ALA A 14 13.43 -8.60 -13.39
CA ALA A 14 13.18 -9.92 -13.97
C ALA A 14 12.54 -10.93 -12.98
N ALA A 15 12.79 -10.76 -11.68
CA ALA A 15 12.19 -11.59 -10.63
C ALA A 15 10.88 -10.99 -10.08
N LEU A 16 10.46 -9.80 -10.54
CA LEU A 16 9.25 -9.16 -10.05
C LEU A 16 8.02 -9.80 -10.70
N SER A 17 7.16 -10.38 -9.86
CA SER A 17 5.88 -10.95 -10.25
C SER A 17 4.76 -10.01 -9.85
N ARG A 18 3.68 -10.01 -10.62
CA ARG A 18 2.52 -9.14 -10.43
C ARG A 18 1.24 -9.97 -10.34
N TYR A 19 0.38 -9.60 -9.39
CA TYR A 19 -0.92 -10.20 -9.19
C TYR A 19 -1.99 -9.11 -9.12
N THR A 20 -3.04 -9.25 -9.93
CA THR A 20 -4.24 -8.41 -9.84
C THR A 20 -4.99 -8.75 -8.56
N SER A 21 -4.85 -7.91 -7.55
CA SER A 21 -5.45 -8.16 -6.24
C SER A 21 -6.89 -7.67 -6.12
N SER A 22 -7.29 -6.72 -6.95
CA SER A 22 -8.65 -6.20 -7.05
C SER A 22 -8.87 -5.53 -8.41
N GLU A 23 -10.08 -5.02 -8.66
CA GLU A 23 -10.40 -4.23 -9.85
C GLU A 23 -9.59 -2.93 -9.97
N TRP A 24 -9.01 -2.45 -8.85
CA TRP A 24 -8.34 -1.15 -8.75
C TRP A 24 -6.88 -1.23 -8.31
N ALA A 25 -6.38 -2.42 -7.97
CA ALA A 25 -5.03 -2.56 -7.42
C ALA A 25 -4.30 -3.82 -7.85
N GLU A 26 -2.99 -3.68 -7.97
CA GLU A 26 -2.04 -4.74 -8.23
C GLU A 26 -1.05 -4.87 -7.06
N ARG A 27 -0.70 -6.12 -6.74
CA ARG A 27 0.38 -6.44 -5.80
C ARG A 27 1.55 -6.97 -6.58
N GLU A 28 2.74 -6.48 -6.26
CA GLU A 28 3.99 -6.92 -6.87
C GLU A 28 4.90 -7.51 -5.79
N PHE A 29 5.51 -8.65 -6.10
CA PHE A 29 6.26 -9.46 -5.16
C PHE A 29 7.44 -10.14 -5.85
N CYS A 30 8.45 -10.53 -5.07
CA CYS A 30 9.56 -11.31 -5.60
C CYS A 30 9.08 -12.74 -5.93
N GLY A 31 9.15 -13.12 -7.20
CA GLY A 31 8.79 -14.46 -7.68
C GLY A 31 9.71 -15.58 -7.18
N THR A 32 10.87 -15.23 -6.61
CA THR A 32 11.82 -16.21 -6.05
C THR A 32 11.56 -16.52 -4.57
N CYS A 33 11.38 -15.49 -3.74
CA CYS A 33 11.23 -15.66 -2.28
C CYS A 33 9.85 -15.31 -1.72
N GLY A 34 8.95 -14.75 -2.54
CA GLY A 34 7.59 -14.40 -2.15
C GLY A 34 7.42 -13.08 -1.39
N SER A 35 8.50 -12.33 -1.13
CA SER A 35 8.41 -11.04 -0.43
C SER A 35 7.50 -10.06 -1.18
N SER A 36 6.53 -9.46 -0.47
CA SER A 36 5.70 -8.37 -1.02
C SER A 36 6.54 -7.09 -1.08
N LEU A 37 6.62 -6.50 -2.28
CA LEU A 37 7.50 -5.36 -2.55
C LEU A 37 6.70 -4.11 -2.89
N PHE A 38 5.62 -4.23 -3.67
CA PHE A 38 4.82 -3.08 -4.06
C PHE A 38 3.33 -3.35 -4.00
N TRP A 39 2.60 -2.27 -3.79
CA TRP A 39 1.19 -2.13 -4.10
C TRP A 39 1.06 -0.97 -5.07
N THR A 40 0.33 -1.16 -6.18
CA THR A 40 0.14 -0.12 -7.20
C THR A 40 -1.34 -0.01 -7.53
N ALA A 41 -1.88 1.21 -7.54
CA ALA A 41 -3.18 1.48 -8.12
C ALA A 41 -3.15 1.15 -9.62
N ARG A 42 -4.21 0.54 -10.17
CA ARG A 42 -4.23 0.05 -11.56
C ARG A 42 -4.12 1.16 -12.61
N ASP A 43 -4.49 2.38 -12.26
CA ASP A 43 -4.30 3.56 -13.11
C ASP A 43 -2.87 4.14 -13.02
N GLY A 44 -2.00 3.55 -12.21
CA GLY A 44 -0.62 3.99 -11.98
C GLY A 44 -0.50 5.28 -11.19
N SER A 45 -1.60 5.84 -10.66
CA SER A 45 -1.62 7.12 -9.95
C SER A 45 -0.91 7.09 -8.61
N TYR A 46 -0.84 5.91 -7.99
CA TYR A 46 -0.29 5.74 -6.66
C TYR A 46 0.42 4.40 -6.54
N ARG A 47 1.61 4.44 -5.94
CA ARG A 47 2.40 3.25 -5.65
C ARG A 47 2.99 3.34 -4.26
N VAL A 48 3.00 2.19 -3.59
CA VAL A 48 3.52 2.02 -2.25
C VAL A 48 4.59 0.94 -2.29
N VAL A 49 5.77 1.24 -1.74
CA VAL A 49 6.89 0.32 -1.56
C VAL A 49 6.82 -0.27 -0.16
N SER A 50 7.17 -1.54 -0.01
CA SER A 50 7.32 -2.17 1.30
C SER A 50 8.39 -1.46 2.12
N ALA A 51 8.05 -0.96 3.30
CA ALA A 51 9.04 -0.33 4.17
C ALA A 51 10.14 -1.32 4.59
N GLN A 52 9.82 -2.62 4.59
CA GLN A 52 10.75 -3.71 4.94
C GLN A 52 11.80 -3.99 3.87
N SER A 53 11.65 -3.45 2.65
CA SER A 53 12.64 -3.60 1.58
C SER A 53 13.63 -2.43 1.49
N LEU A 54 13.57 -1.47 2.42
CA LEU A 54 14.49 -0.34 2.45
C LEU A 54 15.71 -0.69 3.31
N ASP A 55 16.91 -0.57 2.74
CA ASP A 55 18.16 -0.72 3.49
C ASP A 55 18.40 0.47 4.44
N ASP A 56 17.96 1.66 4.04
CA ASP A 56 17.97 2.88 4.84
C ASP A 56 16.56 3.50 4.87
N ALA A 57 15.96 3.50 6.06
CA ALA A 57 14.65 4.11 6.32
C ALA A 57 14.79 5.45 7.08
N THR A 58 15.98 6.04 7.11
CA THR A 58 16.20 7.35 7.73
C THR A 58 15.31 8.39 7.08
N GLY A 59 14.56 9.13 7.90
CA GLY A 59 13.63 10.17 7.42
C GLY A 59 12.25 9.65 7.01
N VAL A 60 12.00 8.34 7.03
CA VAL A 60 10.64 7.80 6.87
C VAL A 60 9.85 8.03 8.16
N THR A 61 8.72 8.72 8.04
CA THR A 61 7.80 9.06 9.13
C THR A 61 6.51 8.25 9.02
N PHE A 62 5.94 7.88 10.16
CA PHE A 62 4.64 7.22 10.19
C PHE A 62 3.53 8.28 10.21
N GLU A 63 2.87 8.48 9.07
CA GLU A 63 1.99 9.64 8.88
C GLU A 63 0.51 9.29 8.72
N THR A 64 0.18 8.08 8.27
CA THR A 64 -1.19 7.69 7.94
C THR A 64 -1.51 6.26 8.36
N GLN A 65 -2.69 6.08 8.95
CA GLN A 65 -3.32 4.80 9.22
C GLN A 65 -4.58 4.69 8.36
N ILE A 66 -4.73 3.58 7.64
CA ILE A 66 -5.89 3.29 6.79
C ILE A 66 -6.72 2.15 7.38
N PHE A 67 -8.02 2.11 7.07
CA PHE A 67 -8.99 1.15 7.62
C PHE A 67 -9.05 1.16 9.15
N VAL A 68 -8.99 2.35 9.76
CA VAL A 68 -8.97 2.48 11.23
C VAL A 68 -10.26 2.03 11.91
N ASP A 69 -11.36 1.96 11.17
CA ASP A 69 -12.66 1.43 11.58
C ASP A 69 -12.67 -0.10 11.70
N GLU A 70 -11.76 -0.80 11.02
CA GLU A 70 -11.51 -2.24 11.20
C GLU A 70 -10.41 -2.52 12.24
N LYS A 71 -9.78 -1.49 12.81
CA LYS A 71 -8.69 -1.62 13.78
C LYS A 71 -9.22 -2.17 15.11
N PRO A 72 -8.70 -3.32 15.61
CA PRO A 72 -9.07 -3.81 16.94
C PRO A 72 -8.86 -2.77 18.04
N SER A 73 -9.74 -2.79 19.04
CA SER A 73 -9.73 -1.81 20.13
C SER A 73 -8.62 -2.03 21.17
N TYR A 74 -8.00 -3.21 21.20
CA TYR A 74 -6.99 -3.57 22.19
C TYR A 74 -5.57 -3.02 21.91
N TYR A 75 -5.37 -2.24 20.83
CA TYR A 75 -4.11 -1.54 20.57
C TYR A 75 -4.31 -0.18 19.90
N ALA A 76 -3.32 0.69 20.07
CA ALA A 76 -3.18 1.96 19.36
C ALA A 76 -1.70 2.25 19.13
N PHE A 77 -1.38 2.95 18.04
CA PHE A 77 -0.04 3.52 17.84
C PHE A 77 0.10 4.82 18.65
N ALA A 78 1.33 5.12 19.07
CA ALA A 78 1.61 6.30 19.89
C ALA A 78 1.61 7.61 19.08
N ASP A 79 1.95 7.52 17.80
CA ASP A 79 2.06 8.64 16.88
C ASP A 79 0.69 9.26 16.57
N SER A 80 0.66 10.59 16.45
CA SER A 80 -0.50 11.29 15.88
C SER A 80 -0.40 11.22 14.37
N THR A 81 -1.31 10.50 13.74
CA THR A 81 -1.33 10.27 12.30
C THR A 81 -2.66 10.70 11.70
N THR A 82 -2.68 10.91 10.38
CA THR A 82 -3.94 10.91 9.62
C THR A 82 -4.61 9.55 9.80
N MET A 83 -5.89 9.54 10.14
CA MET A 83 -6.67 8.32 10.37
C MET A 83 -7.76 8.26 9.30
N MET A 84 -7.73 7.22 8.48
CA MET A 84 -8.70 7.02 7.39
C MET A 84 -9.52 5.77 7.63
N THR A 85 -10.84 5.91 7.59
CA THR A 85 -11.80 4.80 7.52
C THR A 85 -11.72 4.10 6.17
N GLY A 86 -12.24 2.88 6.07
CA GLY A 86 -12.34 2.17 4.79
C GLY A 86 -13.07 2.99 3.73
N ALA A 87 -14.17 3.67 4.10
CA ALA A 87 -14.92 4.53 3.18
C ALA A 87 -14.07 5.68 2.61
N GLU A 88 -13.25 6.35 3.44
CA GLU A 88 -12.36 7.41 3.00
C GLU A 88 -11.24 6.88 2.10
N VAL A 89 -10.70 5.70 2.39
CA VAL A 89 -9.68 5.04 1.56
C VAL A 89 -10.25 4.70 0.18
N PHE A 90 -11.42 4.09 0.13
CA PHE A 90 -12.06 3.79 -1.16
C PHE A 90 -12.36 5.06 -1.94
N ALA A 91 -12.91 6.09 -1.30
CA ALA A 91 -13.15 7.37 -1.96
C ALA A 91 -11.86 7.98 -2.55
N ALA A 92 -10.71 7.81 -1.89
CA ALA A 92 -9.41 8.32 -2.34
C ALA A 92 -8.76 7.50 -3.48
N PHE A 93 -8.91 6.16 -3.47
CA PHE A 93 -8.15 5.27 -4.36
C PHE A 93 -8.99 4.47 -5.36
N THR A 94 -10.32 4.55 -5.27
CA THR A 94 -11.24 3.86 -6.17
C THR A 94 -12.15 4.81 -6.92
N SER A 95 -11.88 6.11 -6.98
CA SER A 95 -12.77 7.06 -7.67
C SER A 95 -12.93 6.78 -9.18
N ASN A 96 -12.15 5.85 -9.75
CA ASN A 96 -12.33 5.29 -11.10
C ASN A 96 -12.64 3.77 -11.17
N ALA A 97 -12.86 3.10 -10.04
CA ALA A 97 -13.20 1.68 -9.95
C ALA A 97 -14.33 1.49 -8.94
N GLY A 98 -15.42 0.83 -9.35
CA GLY A 98 -16.66 0.76 -8.58
C GLY A 98 -16.46 0.44 -7.09
N ALA A 99 -17.26 1.08 -6.24
CA ALA A 99 -17.22 0.88 -4.79
C ALA A 99 -17.56 -0.58 -4.44
N GLU A 100 -16.63 -1.29 -3.82
CA GLU A 100 -16.83 -2.66 -3.35
C GLU A 100 -17.15 -2.67 -1.85
N LYS A 101 -18.28 -3.29 -1.49
CA LYS A 101 -18.58 -3.69 -0.10
C LYS A 101 -17.89 -5.02 0.15
N ARG A 102 -17.03 -5.08 1.18
CA ARG A 102 -16.53 -6.35 1.72
C ARG A 102 -17.60 -6.92 2.66
N ASP A 103 -18.06 -8.12 2.36
CA ASP A 103 -18.91 -8.95 3.24
C ASP A 103 -18.10 -9.51 4.43
#